data_AF-A0A967E2X1-F1
#
_entry.id   AF-A0A967E2X1-F1
#
_cell.length_a   1.000
_cell.length_b   1.000
_cell.length_c   1.000
_cell.angle_alpha   90.00
_cell.angle_beta   90.00
_cell.angle_gamma   90.00
#
_symmetry.space_group_name_H-M   'P 1'
#
loop_
_entity.id
_entity.type
_entity.pdbx_description
1 polymer ?
#
loop_
_entity_poly.entity_id
_entity_poly.type
_entity_poly.pdbx_seq_one_letter_code
_entity_poly.pdbx_strand_id
1 'polypeptide(L)'
;MNEQANNYSETQYNYTFVFLYVIFIALTGMAIFVAMLNRENSGLAIMLLATLLLLSFFMYMVGKMKVEVTEKELLISMGFNFNTNEFLLHQIDAKSLQIEKLPWWFGFGNKQGSGNRTLFRIGFRPCISFQLKHNNERYYVSSSKTEALLSSLQKKLN
;
A
#
# COMPACT_ATOMS: atom_id res chain seq x y z
N MET A 1 6.62 13.78 -28.84
CA MET A 1 6.36 14.79 -27.79
C MET A 1 6.04 14.04 -26.51
N ASN A 2 6.92 14.11 -25.52
CA ASN A 2 6.88 13.31 -24.28
C ASN A 2 5.91 13.92 -23.26
N GLU A 3 4.71 13.37 -23.13
CA GLU A 3 3.79 13.65 -22.00
C GLU A 3 4.21 12.98 -20.67
N GLN A 4 5.30 12.20 -20.66
CA GLN A 4 5.71 11.42 -19.49
C GLN A 4 6.65 12.15 -18.51
N ALA A 5 6.97 13.43 -18.72
CA ALA A 5 8.01 14.10 -17.94
C ALA A 5 7.53 14.78 -16.63
N ASN A 6 6.23 14.86 -16.34
CA ASN A 6 5.70 15.62 -15.20
C ASN A 6 4.77 14.87 -14.24
N ASN A 7 4.56 13.56 -14.43
CA ASN A 7 3.66 12.77 -13.59
C ASN A 7 4.47 11.85 -12.66
N TYR A 8 4.21 11.94 -11.35
CA TYR A 8 4.77 11.01 -10.38
C TYR A 8 3.93 9.74 -10.38
N SER A 9 4.55 8.56 -10.47
CA SER A 9 3.88 7.27 -10.31
C SER A 9 4.79 6.29 -9.59
N GLU A 10 4.24 5.64 -8.58
CA GLU A 10 4.97 4.68 -7.76
C GLU A 10 4.06 3.53 -7.37
N THR A 11 4.53 2.29 -7.58
CA THR A 11 3.90 1.09 -7.00
C THR A 11 4.79 0.56 -5.88
N GLN A 12 4.20 0.40 -4.70
CA GLN A 12 4.85 -0.07 -3.48
C GLN A 12 4.28 -1.41 -3.06
N TYR A 13 5.12 -2.25 -2.47
CA TYR A 13 4.75 -3.53 -1.89
C TYR A 13 5.03 -3.56 -0.40
N ASN A 14 4.19 -4.27 0.35
CA ASN A 14 4.42 -4.45 1.78
C ASN A 14 5.48 -5.54 1.99
N TYR A 15 6.76 -5.15 2.03
CA TYR A 15 7.87 -6.09 2.18
C TYR A 15 7.80 -6.91 3.48
N THR A 16 7.21 -6.37 4.56
CA THR A 16 6.99 -7.13 5.79
C THR A 16 6.05 -8.31 5.54
N PHE A 17 4.95 -8.07 4.81
CA PHE A 17 4.02 -9.12 4.42
C PHE A 17 4.65 -10.12 3.43
N VAL A 18 5.41 -9.64 2.45
CA VAL A 18 6.15 -10.51 1.52
C VAL A 18 7.12 -11.42 2.29
N PHE A 19 7.86 -10.88 3.25
CA PHE A 19 8.80 -11.66 4.06
C PHE A 19 8.11 -12.75 4.88
N LEU A 20 7.04 -12.40 5.61
CA LEU A 20 6.24 -13.37 6.38
C LEU A 20 5.62 -14.45 5.49
N TYR A 21 5.21 -14.06 4.29
CA TYR A 21 4.63 -14.98 3.31
C TYR A 21 5.65 -15.99 2.76
N VAL A 22 6.89 -15.56 2.52
CA VAL A 22 7.99 -16.48 2.12
C VAL A 22 8.25 -17.52 3.22
N ILE A 23 8.27 -17.12 4.49
CA ILE A 23 8.41 -18.05 5.62
C ILE A 23 7.23 -19.03 5.64
N PHE A 24 6.00 -18.53 5.46
CA PHE A 24 4.80 -19.37 5.42
C PHE A 24 4.84 -20.40 4.29
N ILE A 25 5.28 -20.00 3.08
CA ILE A 25 5.49 -20.92 1.95
C ILE A 25 6.49 -22.02 2.33
N ALA A 26 7.63 -21.66 2.94
CA ALA A 26 8.65 -22.63 3.31
C ALA A 26 8.13 -23.67 4.32
N LEU A 27 7.44 -23.21 5.37
CA LEU A 27 6.85 -24.08 6.39
C LEU A 27 5.75 -24.98 5.81
N THR A 28 4.85 -24.41 5.00
CA THR A 28 3.76 -25.16 4.37
C THR A 28 4.30 -26.14 3.34
N GLY A 29 5.33 -25.77 2.57
CA GLY A 29 6.00 -26.65 1.63
C GLY A 29 6.66 -27.85 2.30
N MET A 30 7.31 -27.64 3.45
CA MET A 30 7.84 -28.72 4.27
C MET A 30 6.73 -29.66 4.78
N ALA A 31 5.61 -29.10 5.26
CA ALA A 31 4.47 -29.89 5.72
C ALA A 31 3.82 -30.71 4.59
N ILE A 32 3.67 -30.13 3.39
CA ILE A 32 3.18 -30.83 2.20
C ILE A 32 4.13 -31.96 1.83
N PHE A 33 5.44 -31.72 1.81
CA PHE A 33 6.44 -32.76 1.51
C PHE A 33 6.33 -33.95 2.46
N VAL A 34 6.26 -33.71 3.77
CA VAL A 34 6.08 -34.76 4.79
C VAL A 34 4.74 -35.49 4.63
N ALA A 35 3.67 -34.76 4.30
CA ALA A 35 2.36 -35.36 4.07
C ALA A 35 2.35 -36.25 2.81
N MET A 36 3.08 -35.88 1.75
CA MET A 36 3.18 -36.69 0.53
C MET A 36 3.99 -37.97 0.71
N LEU A 37 4.98 -37.99 1.62
CA LEU A 37 5.71 -39.21 1.99
C LEU A 37 4.79 -40.23 2.68
N ASN A 38 3.76 -39.77 3.38
CA ASN A 38 2.76 -40.60 4.06
C ASN A 38 1.48 -40.69 3.23
N ARG A 39 1.35 -41.69 2.36
CA ARG A 39 0.24 -41.82 1.38
C ARG A 39 -1.17 -41.71 1.97
N GLU A 40 -1.36 -42.07 3.24
CA GLU A 40 -2.63 -41.94 3.95
C GLU A 40 -3.07 -40.47 4.18
N ASN A 41 -2.13 -39.53 4.10
CA ASN A 41 -2.36 -38.10 4.35
C ASN A 41 -2.47 -37.26 3.07
N SER A 42 -2.76 -37.89 1.93
CA SER A 42 -2.93 -37.19 0.64
C SER A 42 -4.00 -36.09 0.68
N GLY A 43 -5.10 -36.29 1.42
CA GLY A 43 -6.13 -35.27 1.63
C GLY A 43 -5.61 -34.02 2.36
N LEU A 44 -4.72 -34.20 3.34
CA LEU A 44 -4.09 -33.10 4.08
C LEU A 44 -3.14 -32.30 3.18
N ALA A 45 -2.36 -32.97 2.33
CA ALA A 45 -1.50 -32.30 1.35
C ALA A 45 -2.31 -31.41 0.39
N ILE A 46 -3.45 -31.90 -0.10
CA ILE A 46 -4.35 -31.13 -0.99
C ILE A 46 -4.93 -29.92 -0.25
N MET A 47 -5.37 -30.08 0.99
CA MET A 47 -5.91 -28.99 1.79
C MET A 47 -4.86 -27.88 2.07
N LEU A 48 -3.63 -28.28 2.38
CA LEU A 48 -2.52 -27.33 2.57
C LEU A 48 -2.19 -26.58 1.28
N LEU A 49 -2.19 -27.27 0.14
CA LEU A 49 -1.95 -26.64 -1.17
C LEU A 49 -3.06 -25.63 -1.51
N ALA A 50 -4.33 -26.00 -1.30
CA ALA A 50 -5.46 -25.10 -1.51
C ALA A 50 -5.37 -23.85 -0.61
N THR A 51 -4.99 -24.03 0.66
CA THR A 51 -4.78 -22.93 1.61
C THR A 51 -3.64 -22.02 1.16
N LEU A 52 -2.53 -22.59 0.67
CA LEU A 52 -1.40 -21.83 0.16
C LEU A 52 -1.82 -20.95 -1.02
N LEU A 53 -2.51 -21.53 -2.01
CA LEU A 53 -3.01 -20.81 -3.19
C LEU A 53 -3.98 -19.69 -2.82
N LEU A 54 -4.91 -19.96 -1.89
CA LEU A 54 -5.85 -18.95 -1.41
C LEU A 54 -5.12 -17.78 -0.75
N LEU A 55 -4.13 -18.06 0.11
CA LEU A 55 -3.33 -17.02 0.74
C LEU A 55 -2.47 -16.25 -0.27
N SER A 56 -1.90 -16.92 -1.28
CA SER A 56 -1.19 -16.28 -2.39
C SER A 56 -2.07 -15.24 -3.08
N PHE A 57 -3.31 -15.64 -3.36
CA PHE A 57 -4.29 -14.80 -4.02
C PHE A 57 -4.63 -13.57 -3.17
N PHE A 58 -4.90 -13.76 -1.88
CA PHE A 58 -5.15 -12.64 -0.97
C PHE A 58 -3.96 -11.68 -0.90
N MET A 59 -2.73 -12.19 -0.76
CA MET A 59 -1.52 -11.37 -0.72
C MET A 59 -1.33 -10.57 -2.01
N TYR A 60 -1.56 -11.19 -3.17
CA TYR A 60 -1.52 -10.50 -4.44
C TYR A 60 -2.57 -9.38 -4.52
N MET A 61 -3.77 -9.63 -4.03
CA MET A 61 -4.89 -8.68 -4.09
C MET A 61 -4.71 -7.47 -3.17
N VAL A 62 -4.07 -7.60 -1.99
CA VAL A 62 -3.99 -6.52 -0.98
C VAL A 62 -2.58 -5.99 -0.72
N GLY A 63 -1.55 -6.68 -1.20
CA GLY A 63 -0.15 -6.43 -0.85
C GLY A 63 0.52 -5.27 -1.59
N LYS A 64 -0.21 -4.54 -2.44
CA LYS A 64 0.33 -3.43 -3.25
C LYS A 64 -0.44 -2.12 -3.05
N MET A 65 0.26 -1.00 -3.22
CA MET A 65 -0.31 0.35 -3.20
C MET A 65 0.33 1.13 -4.34
N LYS A 66 -0.50 1.81 -5.12
CA LYS A 66 -0.08 2.69 -6.19
C LYS A 66 -0.40 4.13 -5.81
N VAL A 67 0.57 5.02 -5.96
CA VAL A 67 0.40 6.46 -5.76
C VAL A 67 0.75 7.14 -7.05
N GLU A 68 -0.17 7.91 -7.61
CA GLU A 68 0.01 8.66 -8.84
C GLU A 68 -0.38 10.11 -8.66
N VAL A 69 0.43 11.03 -9.18
CA VAL A 69 0.11 12.45 -9.26
C VAL A 69 0.00 12.81 -10.72
N THR A 70 -1.22 13.10 -11.16
CA THR A 70 -1.51 13.57 -12.52
C THR A 70 -1.54 15.11 -12.54
N GLU A 71 -1.97 15.73 -13.64
CA GLU A 71 -2.12 17.20 -13.70
C GLU A 71 -3.24 17.76 -12.81
N LYS A 72 -4.24 16.96 -12.45
CA LYS A 72 -5.44 17.46 -11.73
C LYS A 72 -5.67 16.79 -10.39
N GLU A 73 -5.10 15.61 -10.17
CA GLU A 73 -5.45 14.75 -9.06
C GLU A 73 -4.24 13.98 -8.50
N LEU A 74 -4.34 13.65 -7.23
CA LEU A 74 -3.56 12.64 -6.54
C LEU A 74 -4.43 11.39 -6.42
N LEU A 75 -4.00 10.30 -7.05
CA LEU A 75 -4.64 9.00 -7.01
C LEU A 75 -3.88 8.06 -6.10
N ILE A 76 -4.61 7.39 -5.21
CA ILE A 76 -4.06 6.39 -4.29
C ILE A 76 -4.89 5.12 -4.43
N SER A 77 -4.31 4.10 -5.05
CA SER A 77 -4.97 2.80 -5.26
C SER A 77 -4.35 1.73 -4.38
N MET A 78 -5.17 1.06 -3.59
CA MET A 78 -4.76 -0.11 -2.80
C MET A 78 -5.15 -1.40 -3.51
N GLY A 79 -4.26 -2.38 -3.46
CA GLY A 79 -4.48 -3.68 -4.05
C GLY A 79 -4.59 -3.65 -5.57
N PHE A 80 -5.37 -4.55 -6.14
CA PHE A 80 -5.74 -4.55 -7.57
C PHE A 80 -6.74 -3.43 -7.91
N ASN A 81 -6.46 -2.19 -7.48
CA ASN A 81 -7.35 -1.02 -7.58
C ASN A 81 -8.74 -1.23 -6.95
N PHE A 82 -8.87 -2.14 -5.98
CA PHE A 82 -10.12 -2.38 -5.27
C PHE A 82 -10.62 -1.13 -4.55
N ASN A 83 -9.68 -0.31 -4.09
CA ASN A 83 -9.98 0.93 -3.40
C ASN A 83 -9.06 2.01 -3.93
N THR A 84 -9.62 2.89 -4.77
CA THR A 84 -8.94 4.06 -5.32
C THR A 84 -9.51 5.29 -4.65
N ASN A 85 -8.64 6.08 -4.04
CA ASN A 85 -8.98 7.35 -3.42
C ASN A 85 -8.40 8.45 -4.31
N GLU A 86 -9.26 9.36 -4.72
CA GLU A 86 -8.94 10.48 -5.60
C GLU A 86 -9.00 11.77 -4.81
N PHE A 87 -7.95 12.58 -4.93
CA PHE A 87 -7.88 13.90 -4.33
C PHE A 87 -7.58 14.93 -5.41
N LEU A 88 -8.53 15.81 -5.69
CA LEU A 88 -8.34 16.90 -6.64
C LEU A 88 -7.28 17.87 -6.09
N LEU A 89 -6.23 18.15 -6.86
CA LEU A 89 -5.09 18.96 -6.41
C LEU A 89 -5.53 20.35 -5.97
N HIS A 90 -6.47 20.98 -6.69
CA HIS A 90 -6.99 22.30 -6.33
C HIS A 90 -7.71 22.35 -4.96
N GLN A 91 -8.12 21.20 -4.43
CA GLN A 91 -8.75 21.08 -3.10
C GLN A 91 -7.73 20.85 -1.99
N ILE A 92 -6.51 20.44 -2.31
CA ILE A 92 -5.44 20.24 -1.33
C ILE A 92 -4.97 21.62 -0.84
N ASP A 93 -4.84 21.78 0.47
CA ASP A 93 -4.21 22.96 1.06
C ASP A 93 -2.69 22.81 0.96
N ALA A 94 -2.06 23.57 0.05
CA ALA A 94 -0.63 23.56 -0.18
C ALA A 94 0.20 23.88 1.08
N LYS A 95 -0.35 24.66 2.02
CA LYS A 95 0.34 25.02 3.28
C LYS A 95 0.34 23.88 4.29
N SER A 96 -0.55 22.90 4.13
CA SER A 96 -0.68 21.75 5.02
C SER A 96 0.30 20.61 4.69
N LEU A 97 0.99 20.69 3.54
CA LEU A 97 1.90 19.67 3.04
C LEU A 97 3.16 19.56 3.91
N GLN A 98 3.35 18.40 4.52
CA GLN A 98 4.57 18.12 5.28
C GLN A 98 4.90 16.63 5.32
N ILE A 99 6.19 16.33 5.47
CA ILE A 99 6.67 14.97 5.70
C ILE A 99 6.51 14.62 7.17
N GLU A 100 5.76 13.55 7.46
CA GLU A 100 5.58 13.03 8.81
C GLU A 100 6.04 11.56 8.89
N LYS A 101 6.72 11.21 9.98
CA LYS A 101 7.02 9.81 10.33
C LYS A 101 5.96 9.31 11.30
N LEU A 102 5.12 8.40 10.83
CA LEU A 102 4.11 7.76 11.67
C LEU A 102 4.72 6.63 12.51
N PRO A 103 4.39 6.55 13.82
CA PRO A 103 4.77 5.41 14.65
C PRO A 103 4.32 4.08 14.07
N TRP A 104 5.01 3.00 14.46
CA TRP A 104 4.73 1.66 13.94
C TRP A 104 3.33 1.15 14.32
N TRP A 105 2.82 1.54 15.50
CA TRP A 105 1.51 1.15 16.01
C TRP A 105 0.33 1.77 15.27
N PHE A 106 0.56 2.74 14.37
CA PHE A 106 -0.47 3.22 13.44
C PHE A 106 -0.86 2.16 12.40
N GLY A 107 -0.10 1.06 12.24
CA GLY A 107 -0.43 -0.05 11.34
C GLY A 107 -0.26 0.27 9.86
N PHE A 108 -0.88 -0.57 9.01
CA PHE A 108 -0.83 -0.53 7.54
C PHE A 108 -2.24 -0.60 6.94
N GLY A 109 -2.35 -0.28 5.65
CA GLY A 109 -3.57 -0.34 4.86
C GLY A 109 -4.11 1.03 4.46
N ASN A 110 -5.33 1.02 3.91
CA ASN A 110 -6.22 2.18 3.85
C ASN A 110 -7.15 2.12 5.05
N LYS A 111 -7.03 3.05 5.99
CA LYS A 111 -7.93 3.12 7.14
C LYS A 111 -8.09 4.53 7.68
N GLN A 112 -9.24 4.77 8.30
CA GLN A 112 -9.45 5.93 9.14
C GLN A 112 -8.75 5.69 10.50
N GLY A 113 -7.79 6.54 10.82
CA GLY A 113 -7.11 6.61 12.11
C GLY A 113 -7.88 7.48 13.11
N SER A 114 -7.43 7.44 14.36
CA SER A 114 -7.98 8.28 15.44
C SER A 114 -7.81 9.78 15.14
N GLY A 115 -8.83 10.58 15.46
CA GLY A 115 -8.76 12.04 15.45
C GLY A 115 -8.72 12.65 14.05
N ASN A 116 -9.66 12.27 13.18
CA ASN A 116 -9.79 12.77 11.79
C ASN A 116 -8.52 12.57 10.97
N ARG A 117 -8.00 11.35 10.96
CA ARG A 117 -6.83 10.98 10.16
C ARG A 117 -7.23 9.88 9.18
N THR A 118 -6.75 9.95 7.96
CA THR A 118 -6.86 8.83 7.02
C THR A 118 -5.48 8.43 6.54
N LEU A 119 -5.20 7.13 6.62
CA LEU A 119 -3.88 6.55 6.46
C LEU A 119 -3.87 5.68 5.22
N PHE A 120 -2.99 5.98 4.29
CA PHE A 120 -2.65 5.18 3.12
C PHE A 120 -1.19 4.74 3.25
N ARG A 121 -0.98 3.58 3.90
CA ARG A 121 0.36 3.15 4.31
C ARG A 121 0.61 1.68 4.05
N ILE A 122 1.68 1.36 3.32
CA ILE A 122 2.07 -0.04 3.02
C ILE A 122 3.39 -0.49 3.70
N GLY A 123 3.98 0.35 4.55
CA GLY A 123 5.16 -0.03 5.33
C GLY A 123 5.61 1.04 6.32
N PHE A 124 6.68 0.76 7.06
CA PHE A 124 7.25 1.69 8.05
C PHE A 124 8.11 2.79 7.40
N ARG A 125 7.49 3.60 6.53
CA ARG A 125 8.18 4.66 5.78
C ARG A 125 7.62 6.05 6.14
N PRO A 126 8.37 7.13 5.89
CA PRO A 126 7.84 8.49 5.96
C PRO A 126 6.64 8.66 5.04
N CYS A 127 5.69 9.48 5.47
CA CYS A 127 4.47 9.79 4.75
C CYS A 127 4.44 11.27 4.38
N ILE A 128 3.82 11.58 3.26
CA ILE A 128 3.32 12.94 3.01
C ILE A 128 2.00 13.07 3.74
N SER A 129 1.87 14.12 4.53
CA SER A 129 0.61 14.50 5.15
C SER A 129 0.07 15.77 4.51
N PHE A 130 -1.25 15.85 4.35
CA PHE A 130 -1.95 17.03 3.83
C PHE A 130 -3.39 17.07 4.34
N GLN A 131 -4.01 18.24 4.20
CA GLN A 131 -5.42 18.49 4.45
C GLN A 131 -6.08 19.07 3.19
N LEU A 132 -7.39 18.95 3.10
CA LEU A 132 -8.17 19.64 2.07
C LEU A 132 -8.63 21.00 2.61
N LYS A 133 -8.75 22.00 1.74
CA LYS A 133 -9.08 23.40 2.09
C LYS A 133 -10.34 23.57 2.95
N HIS A 134 -11.29 22.64 2.86
CA HIS A 134 -12.56 22.66 3.59
C HIS A 134 -12.78 21.44 4.48
N ASN A 135 -11.73 20.64 4.74
CA ASN A 135 -11.82 19.45 5.58
C ASN A 135 -10.71 19.47 6.64
N ASN A 136 -11.10 19.22 7.89
CA ASN A 136 -10.14 19.09 9.00
C ASN A 136 -9.45 17.72 9.01
N GLU A 137 -9.92 16.76 8.22
CA GLU A 137 -9.28 15.46 8.06
C GLU A 137 -7.88 15.57 7.46
N ARG A 138 -6.93 14.92 8.11
CA ARG A 138 -5.54 14.85 7.68
C ARG A 138 -5.27 13.50 7.02
N TYR A 139 -4.86 13.56 5.76
CA TYR A 139 -4.51 12.39 4.97
C TYR A 139 -3.01 12.14 5.07
N TYR A 140 -2.62 10.87 5.09
CA TYR A 140 -1.25 10.43 5.18
C TYR A 140 -0.96 9.41 4.10
N VAL A 141 0.06 9.66 3.27
CA VAL A 141 0.40 8.81 2.12
C VAL A 141 1.85 8.38 2.23
N SER A 142 2.08 7.09 2.44
CA SER A 142 3.45 6.56 2.51
C SER A 142 4.07 6.47 1.12
N SER A 143 5.36 6.77 1.02
CA SER A 143 6.12 6.61 -0.22
C SER A 143 7.52 6.04 0.02
N SER A 144 8.06 5.26 -0.93
CA SER A 144 9.49 4.95 -0.93
C SER A 144 10.34 6.11 -1.43
N LYS A 145 9.73 7.06 -2.16
CA LYS A 145 10.34 8.27 -2.70
C LYS A 145 9.61 9.51 -2.18
N THR A 146 9.45 9.62 -0.86
CA THR A 146 8.67 10.68 -0.19
C THR A 146 9.03 12.09 -0.67
N GLU A 147 10.32 12.40 -0.82
CA GLU A 147 10.79 13.70 -1.32
C GLU A 147 10.35 13.99 -2.76
N ALA A 148 10.36 12.97 -3.62
CA ALA A 148 9.92 13.11 -5.01
C ALA A 148 8.40 13.29 -5.10
N LEU A 149 7.64 12.59 -4.26
CA LEU A 149 6.19 12.80 -4.14
C LEU A 149 5.87 14.22 -3.66
N LEU A 150 6.56 14.70 -2.62
CA LEU A 150 6.38 16.07 -2.12
C LEU A 150 6.68 17.11 -3.20
N SER A 151 7.83 16.96 -3.87
CA SER A 151 8.25 17.87 -4.94
C SER A 151 7.24 17.91 -6.07
N SER A 152 6.69 16.75 -6.45
CA SER A 152 5.66 16.65 -7.50
C SER A 152 4.36 17.35 -7.10
N LEU A 153 3.92 17.20 -5.85
CA LEU A 153 2.74 17.89 -5.33
C LEU A 153 2.95 19.40 -5.25
N GLN A 154 4.07 19.86 -4.67
CA GLN A 154 4.40 21.28 -4.57
C GLN A 154 4.45 21.97 -5.94
N LYS A 155 5.03 21.31 -6.94
CA LYS A 155 5.10 21.86 -8.32
C LYS A 155 3.73 22.06 -8.95
N LYS A 156 2.74 21.20 -8.64
CA LYS A 156 1.40 21.24 -9.26
C LYS A 156 0.37 22.02 -8.44
N LEU A 157 0.70 22.37 -7.20
CA LEU A 157 -0.16 23.17 -6.32
C LEU A 157 0.16 24.66 -6.35
N ASN A 158 1.34 25.03 -6.88
CA ASN A 158 1.74 26.40 -7.20
C ASN A 158 1.25 26.79 -8.60
#